data_AF-A0A7V9F8M8-F1
#
_entry.id   AF-A0A7V9F8M8-F1
#
_cell.length_a   1.000
_cell.length_b   1.000
_cell.length_c   1.000
_cell.angle_alpha   90.00
_cell.angle_beta   90.00
_cell.angle_gamma   90.00
#
_symmetry.space_group_name_H-M   'P 1'
#
loop_
_entity.id
_entity.type
_entity.pdbx_description
1 polymer ?
#
loop_
_entity_poly.entity_id
_entity_poly.type
_entity_poly.pdbx_seq_one_letter_code
_entity_poly.pdbx_strand_id
1 'polypeptide(L)' 'MLLTLAEDEQETGEISGIEILDFLDFDRWDAIPTFPVLWQIEGWEPLSMVDLLKREQALLRKQHLTALR' A
#
# COMPACT_ATOMS: atom_id res chain seq x y z
N MET A 1 -18.86 -2.00 -0.54
CA MET A 1 -18.81 -1.09 0.62
C MET A 1 -18.96 -1.97 1.85
N LEU A 2 -17.87 -2.24 2.56
CA LEU A 2 -17.84 -3.10 3.74
C LEU A 2 -17.14 -2.31 4.84
N LEU A 3 -17.86 -2.03 5.93
CA LEU A 3 -17.38 -1.37 7.13
C LEU A 3 -17.06 -2.46 8.15
N THR A 4 -15.84 -2.48 8.67
CA THR A 4 -15.50 -3.23 9.89
C THR A 4 -15.57 -2.26 11.08
N LEU A 5 -16.43 -2.59 12.05
CA LEU A 5 -16.61 -1.84 13.28
C LEU A 5 -15.48 -2.17 14.28
N ALA A 6 -14.95 -1.17 14.97
CA ALA A 6 -14.08 -1.37 16.12
C ALA A 6 -14.90 -1.71 17.38
N GLU A 7 -14.28 -2.40 18.33
CA GLU A 7 -14.88 -2.99 19.55
C GLU A 7 -15.43 -1.96 20.57
N ASP A 8 -15.34 -0.66 20.28
CA ASP A 8 -15.63 0.43 21.21
C ASP A 8 -16.72 1.43 20.74
N GLU A 9 -17.49 1.09 19.70
CA GLU A 9 -18.67 1.85 19.20
C GLU A 9 -18.44 3.34 18.88
N GLN A 10 -17.19 3.82 18.84
CA GLN A 10 -16.88 5.15 18.34
C GLN A 10 -16.62 5.09 16.84
N GLU A 11 -17.26 6.01 16.09
CA GLU A 11 -16.94 6.25 14.69
C GLU A 11 -15.47 6.67 14.59
N THR A 12 -14.60 5.69 14.36
CA THR A 12 -13.27 5.97 13.83
C THR A 12 -13.52 6.53 12.44
N GLY A 13 -13.16 7.80 12.24
CA GLY A 13 -13.49 8.54 11.01
C GLY A 13 -13.19 7.74 9.74
N GLU A 14 -13.98 7.96 8.69
CA GLU A 14 -14.04 7.15 7.47
C GLU A 14 -12.67 6.59 7.02
N ILE A 15 -12.37 5.36 7.44
CA ILE A 15 -11.22 4.62 6.93
C ILE A 15 -11.64 4.07 5.57
N SER A 16 -11.39 4.84 4.52
CA SER A 16 -11.42 4.37 3.13
C SER A 16 -10.19 3.51 2.85
N GLY A 17 -10.10 2.35 3.50
CA GLY A 17 -9.10 1.33 3.18
C GLY A 17 -9.51 0.61 1.89
N ILE A 18 -8.62 0.60 0.89
CA ILE A 18 -8.81 -0.24 -0.28
C ILE A 18 -8.23 -1.61 0.06
N GLU A 19 -9.09 -2.60 0.27
CA GLU A 19 -8.67 -4.00 0.32
C GLU A 19 -8.38 -4.46 -1.11
N ILE A 20 -7.10 -4.71 -1.40
CA ILE A 20 -6.69 -5.33 -2.66
C ILE A 20 -6.83 -6.83 -2.46
N LEU A 21 -8.02 -7.35 -2.77
CA LEU A 21 -8.24 -8.80 -2.93
C LEU A 21 -7.28 -9.31 -4.03
N ASP A 22 -6.72 -10.51 -3.83
CA ASP A 22 -5.72 -11.15 -4.71
C ASP A 22 -4.28 -10.60 -4.67
N PHE A 23 -3.88 -9.84 -3.64
CA PHE A 23 -2.48 -9.39 -3.48
C PHE A 23 -1.44 -10.54 -3.45
N LEU A 24 -1.85 -11.75 -3.07
CA LEU A 24 -0.95 -12.93 -3.08
C LEU A 24 -0.55 -13.37 -4.49
N ASP A 25 -1.32 -13.02 -5.53
CA ASP A 25 -1.07 -13.36 -6.92
C ASP A 25 -0.65 -12.12 -7.74
N PHE A 26 0.15 -11.24 -7.15
CA PHE A 26 0.72 -10.10 -7.89
C PHE A 26 1.57 -10.60 -9.08
N ASP A 27 1.03 -10.48 -10.29
CA ASP A 27 1.68 -10.87 -11.56
C ASP A 27 2.40 -9.69 -12.22
N ARG A 28 1.74 -8.52 -12.30
CA ARG A 28 2.22 -7.40 -13.12
C ARG A 28 1.78 -6.01 -12.60
N TRP A 29 2.63 -5.02 -12.82
CA TRP A 29 2.43 -3.64 -12.32
C TRP A 29 1.31 -2.88 -13.02
N ASP A 30 1.08 -3.15 -14.30
CA ASP A 30 0.04 -2.54 -15.13
C ASP A 30 -1.37 -3.05 -14.82
N ALA A 31 -1.49 -4.17 -14.08
CA ALA A 31 -2.77 -4.66 -13.58
C ALA A 31 -3.24 -3.93 -12.32
N ILE A 32 -2.36 -3.15 -11.67
CA ILE A 32 -2.77 -2.35 -10.50
C ILE A 32 -3.69 -1.21 -10.97
N PRO A 33 -4.89 -1.08 -10.39
CA PRO A 33 -5.78 0.02 -10.71
C PRO A 33 -5.11 1.38 -10.49
N THR A 34 -5.29 2.28 -11.47
CA THR A 34 -4.78 3.65 -11.35
C THR A 34 -5.79 4.51 -10.62
N PHE A 35 -5.34 5.20 -9.58
CA PHE A 35 -6.12 6.18 -8.84
C PHE A 35 -5.57 7.58 -9.10
N PRO A 36 -6.40 8.60 -9.38
CA PRO A 36 -5.96 9.96 -9.64
C PRO A 36 -5.61 10.72 -8.33
N VAL A 37 -4.92 10.05 -7.42
CA VAL A 37 -4.48 10.59 -6.12
C VAL A 37 -3.03 10.20 -5.88
N LEU A 38 -2.30 11.05 -5.15
CA LEU A 38 -0.95 10.76 -4.72
C LEU A 38 -0.95 10.16 -3.31
N TRP A 39 -0.08 9.19 -3.12
CA TRP A 39 0.11 8.44 -1.88
C TRP A 39 1.46 8.82 -1.28
N GLN A 40 1.54 8.80 0.04
CA GLN A 40 2.75 9.22 0.75
C GLN A 40 3.02 8.31 1.94
N ILE A 41 4.27 7.88 2.06
CA ILE A 41 4.84 7.32 3.30
C ILE A 41 5.56 8.47 4.00
N GLU A 42 5.50 8.51 5.33
CA GLU A 42 6.12 9.55 6.13
C GLU A 42 7.62 9.72 5.78
N GLY A 43 8.03 10.97 5.53
CA GLY A 43 9.40 11.30 5.13
C GLY A 43 9.72 11.13 3.64
N TRP A 44 8.77 10.69 2.81
CA TRP A 44 8.95 10.60 1.36
C TRP A 44 8.13 11.66 0.62
N GLU A 45 8.49 11.91 -0.63
CA GLU A 45 7.67 12.72 -1.52
C GLU A 45 6.37 11.97 -1.91
N PRO A 46 5.24 12.68 -2.13
CA PRO A 46 4.03 12.06 -2.65
C PRO A 46 4.25 11.46 -4.05
N LEU A 47 3.80 10.23 -4.26
CA LEU A 47 3.98 9.47 -5.50
C LEU A 47 2.66 8.79 -5.93
N SER A 48 2.61 8.32 -7.17
CA SER A 48 1.54 7.39 -7.57
C SER A 48 1.63 6.11 -6.74
N MET A 49 0.51 5.40 -6.54
CA MET A 49 0.49 4.13 -5.80
C MET A 49 1.53 3.15 -6.35
N VAL A 50 1.60 3.00 -7.68
CA VAL A 50 2.52 2.07 -8.34
C VAL A 50 3.98 2.46 -8.11
N ASP A 51 4.32 3.75 -8.21
CA ASP A 51 5.69 4.21 -8.02
C ASP A 51 6.12 4.11 -6.55
N LEU A 52 5.21 4.39 -5.61
CA LEU A 52 5.42 4.23 -4.19
C LEU A 52 5.73 2.76 -3.85
N LEU A 53 4.90 1.82 -4.33
CA LEU A 53 5.09 0.39 -4.11
C LEU A 53 6.38 -0.14 -4.75
N LYS A 54 6.77 0.33 -5.94
CA LYS A 54 8.05 -0.03 -6.57
C LYS A 54 9.24 0.45 -5.75
N ARG A 55 9.17 1.66 -5.20
CA ARG A 55 10.22 2.22 -4.33
C ARG A 55 10.35 1.42 -3.04
N GLU A 56 9.23 1.11 -2.39
CA GLU A 56 9.17 0.25 -1.19
C GLU A 56 9.77 -1.14 -1.47
N GLN A 57 9.36 -1.78 -2.57
CA GLN A 57 9.92 -3.07 -2.98
C GLN A 57 11.44 -3.02 -3.17
N ALA A 58 11.96 -1.96 -3.78
CA ALA A 58 13.40 -1.80 -3.99
C ALA A 58 14.17 -1.68 -2.66
N LEU A 59 13.61 -0.98 -1.67
CA LEU A 59 14.20 -0.86 -0.34
C LEU A 59 14.17 -2.19 0.41
N LEU A 60 13.04 -2.90 0.39
CA LEU A 60 12.92 -4.22 1.01
C LEU A 60 13.91 -5.22 0.41
N ARG A 61 14.09 -5.21 -0.92
CA ARG A 61 15.11 -6.03 -1.60
C ARG A 61 16.51 -5.69 -1.12
N LYS A 62 16.83 -4.39 -0.98
CA LYS A 62 18.14 -3.95 -0.49
C LYS A 62 18.38 -4.41 0.95
N GLN A 63 17.38 -4.27 1.83
CA GLN A 63 17.46 -4.71 3.22
C GLN A 63 17.66 -6.23 3.32
N HIS A 64 16.90 -7.00 2.55
CA HIS A 64 17.06 -8.46 2.49
C HIS A 64 18.46 -8.85 2.01
N LEU A 65 18.97 -8.23 0.94
CA LEU A 65 20.32 -8.48 0.44
C LEU A 65 21.41 -8.10 1.45
N THR A 66 21.18 -7.07 2.26
CA THR A 66 22.08 -6.72 3.36
C THR A 66 22.00 -7.73 4.51
N ALA A 67 20.82 -8.27 4.82
CA ALA A 67 20.62 -9.25 5.88
C ALA A 67 21.19 -10.65 5.55
N LEU A 68 21.39 -10.97 4.28
CA LEU A 68 22.02 -12.22 3.81
C LEU A 68 23.55 -12.17 3.76
N ARG A 69 24.17 -11.02 4.04
CA ARG A 69 25.63 -10.84 4.07
C ARG A 69 26.15 -10.85 5.50
#